data_AF-I0JTP3-F1
#
_entry.id   AF-I0JTP3-F1
#
_cell.length_a   1.000
_cell.length_b   1.000
_cell.length_c   1.000
_cell.angle_alpha   90.00
_cell.angle_beta   90.00
_cell.angle_gamma   90.00
#
_symmetry.space_group_name_H-M   'P 1'
#
loop_
_entity.id
_entity.type
_entity.pdbx_description
1 polymer ?
#
loop_
_entity_poly.entity_id
_entity_poly.type
_entity_poly.pdbx_seq_one_letter_code
_entity_poly.pdbx_strand_id
1 'polypeptide(L)'
;MNNDERRNDSQNGNHARRTYSLTEIAKHLDRPPTTVRTWRQQYAEYLESSAVGNGRNKRFKQQAFHLFELIAEMKDRNEPHELIQEALTENVDSIIHDVGEYEEENRPALMNEILNGYASVLGVMKEQDKKLDDQSELIRQQGEKIEEQAEKIEKLLKYAETQEQRQDEQQRQQDKKIEKLLDYAEQEEEEREQQRRDEEQRKAAAEVAASEENAASTEGADNNAEDDKTAGSNDERQQRPDEQQVQPEKPGFFARLFGIK
;
A
#
# COMPACT_ATOMS: atom_id res chain seq x y z
N MET A 1 -20.44 -30.35 -86.43
CA MET A 1 -20.04 -31.27 -85.34
C MET A 1 -19.82 -30.36 -84.13
N ASN A 2 -20.80 -30.08 -83.26
CA ASN A 2 -21.73 -31.00 -82.58
C ASN A 2 -20.92 -32.03 -81.78
N ASN A 3 -21.04 -32.26 -80.47
CA ASN A 3 -21.88 -31.73 -79.37
C ASN A 3 -21.03 -31.79 -78.06
N ASP A 4 -21.39 -31.24 -76.89
CA ASP A 4 -22.66 -30.66 -76.43
C ASP A 4 -22.50 -29.54 -75.37
N GLU A 5 -23.62 -28.91 -75.01
CA GLU A 5 -23.85 -27.94 -73.94
C GLU A 5 -23.87 -28.48 -72.48
N ARG A 6 -23.69 -27.57 -71.51
CA ARG A 6 -24.36 -27.49 -70.17
C ARG A 6 -24.43 -28.74 -69.26
N ARG A 7 -23.66 -28.70 -68.16
CA ARG A 7 -24.06 -29.14 -66.79
C ARG A 7 -23.32 -28.26 -65.77
N ASN A 8 -23.74 -27.03 -65.51
CA ASN A 8 -24.92 -26.59 -64.75
C ASN A 8 -24.98 -27.12 -63.30
N ASP A 9 -25.18 -26.20 -62.37
CA ASP A 9 -25.31 -26.44 -60.92
C ASP A 9 -26.34 -27.52 -60.58
N SER A 10 -25.90 -28.54 -59.85
CA SER A 10 -26.77 -29.31 -58.93
C SER A 10 -25.96 -30.24 -58.01
N GLN A 11 -25.30 -29.68 -56.99
CA GLN A 11 -24.94 -30.43 -55.77
C GLN A 11 -25.10 -29.57 -54.50
N ASN A 12 -26.22 -28.85 -54.42
CA ASN A 12 -26.76 -28.35 -53.16
C ASN A 12 -27.79 -29.38 -52.67
N GLY A 13 -27.52 -30.09 -51.56
CA GLY A 13 -28.39 -31.18 -51.08
C GLY A 13 -27.71 -32.46 -50.59
N ASN A 14 -26.39 -32.46 -50.32
CA ASN A 14 -25.69 -33.65 -49.80
C ASN A 14 -24.68 -33.31 -48.66
N HIS A 15 -24.88 -32.18 -47.99
CA HIS A 15 -23.95 -31.65 -46.98
C HIS A 15 -23.85 -32.56 -45.74
N ALA A 16 -24.93 -33.25 -45.37
CA ALA A 16 -25.00 -34.16 -44.21
C ALA A 16 -24.07 -35.41 -44.28
N ARG A 17 -23.41 -35.68 -45.41
CA ARG A 17 -22.49 -36.84 -45.57
C ARG A 17 -21.14 -36.50 -46.20
N ARG A 18 -20.77 -35.22 -46.31
CA ARG A 18 -19.43 -34.84 -46.79
C ARG A 18 -18.37 -35.20 -45.75
N THR A 19 -17.48 -36.12 -46.13
CA THR A 19 -16.33 -36.52 -45.34
C THR A 19 -15.05 -36.14 -46.06
N TYR A 20 -14.18 -35.42 -45.36
CA TYR A 20 -12.95 -34.86 -45.89
C TYR A 20 -11.74 -35.67 -45.41
N SER A 21 -10.75 -35.87 -46.29
CA SER A 21 -9.43 -36.37 -45.91
C SER A 21 -8.60 -35.26 -45.27
N LEU A 22 -7.64 -35.60 -44.40
CA LEU A 22 -6.76 -34.62 -43.77
C LEU A 22 -6.01 -33.74 -44.79
N THR A 23 -5.73 -34.28 -45.98
CA THR A 23 -5.13 -33.57 -47.11
C THR A 23 -6.09 -32.65 -47.88
N GLU A 24 -7.40 -32.91 -47.83
CA GLU A 24 -8.41 -31.96 -48.33
C GLU A 24 -8.57 -30.80 -47.35
N ILE A 25 -8.66 -31.10 -46.03
CA ILE A 25 -8.74 -30.08 -44.97
C ILE A 25 -7.53 -29.12 -45.04
N ALA A 26 -6.31 -29.67 -45.15
CA ALA A 26 -5.10 -28.88 -45.28
C ALA A 26 -5.09 -27.95 -46.51
N LYS A 27 -5.67 -28.39 -47.64
CA LYS A 27 -5.82 -27.54 -48.84
C LYS A 27 -6.87 -26.45 -48.65
N HIS A 28 -7.97 -26.74 -47.95
CA HIS A 28 -9.03 -25.77 -47.68
C HIS A 28 -8.60 -24.67 -46.70
N LEU A 29 -7.74 -24.99 -45.72
CA LEU A 29 -7.22 -24.04 -44.74
C LEU A 29 -5.97 -23.28 -45.21
N ASP A 30 -5.46 -23.59 -46.40
CA ASP A 30 -4.14 -23.13 -46.89
C ASP A 30 -3.02 -23.35 -45.85
N ARG A 31 -2.93 -24.56 -45.31
CA ARG A 31 -1.91 -24.95 -44.31
C ARG A 31 -1.18 -26.24 -44.71
N PRO A 32 0.11 -26.40 -44.36
CA PRO A 32 0.83 -27.64 -44.64
C PRO A 32 0.13 -28.88 -44.02
N PRO A 33 0.01 -30.00 -44.75
CA PRO A 33 -0.60 -31.23 -44.22
C PRO A 33 0.11 -31.81 -42.99
N THR A 34 1.37 -31.43 -42.76
CA THR A 34 2.13 -31.72 -41.54
C THR A 34 1.58 -30.95 -40.34
N THR A 35 1.29 -29.65 -40.49
CA THR A 35 0.72 -28.79 -39.44
C THR A 35 -0.66 -29.28 -38.99
N VAL A 36 -1.56 -29.58 -39.95
CA VAL A 36 -2.90 -30.09 -39.63
C VAL A 36 -2.83 -31.49 -39.00
N ARG A 37 -1.81 -32.30 -39.34
CA ARG A 37 -1.54 -33.56 -38.63
C ARG A 37 -1.09 -33.33 -37.18
N THR A 38 -0.24 -32.34 -36.92
CA THR A 38 0.16 -31.96 -35.55
C THR A 38 -1.05 -31.52 -34.74
N TRP A 39 -1.92 -30.65 -35.29
CA TRP A 39 -3.16 -30.24 -34.64
C TRP A 39 -4.09 -31.42 -34.35
N ARG A 40 -4.25 -32.34 -35.30
CA ARG A 40 -5.02 -33.58 -35.07
C ARG A 40 -4.46 -34.43 -33.91
N GLN A 41 -3.15 -34.40 -33.66
CA GLN A 41 -2.54 -35.12 -32.55
C GLN A 41 -2.65 -34.35 -31.22
N GLN A 42 -2.52 -33.02 -31.24
CA GLN A 42 -2.64 -32.16 -30.06
C GLN A 42 -4.09 -32.07 -29.55
N TYR A 43 -5.06 -32.00 -30.45
CA TYR A 43 -6.49 -31.84 -30.15
C TYR A 43 -7.28 -33.13 -30.49
N ALA A 44 -6.64 -34.29 -30.34
CA ALA A 44 -7.22 -35.58 -30.72
C ALA A 44 -8.56 -35.82 -29.99
N GLU A 45 -8.61 -35.57 -28.69
CA GLU A 45 -9.78 -35.75 -27.82
C GLU A 45 -11.06 -35.09 -28.37
N TYR A 46 -10.95 -33.87 -28.91
CA TYR A 46 -12.07 -33.12 -29.50
C TYR A 46 -12.38 -33.53 -30.95
N LEU A 47 -11.34 -33.86 -31.73
CA LEU A 47 -11.46 -34.11 -33.18
C LEU A 47 -11.82 -35.56 -33.53
N GLU A 48 -11.56 -36.52 -32.63
CA GLU A 48 -11.81 -37.94 -32.88
C GLU A 48 -13.32 -38.27 -32.91
N SER A 49 -14.15 -37.58 -32.12
CA SER A 49 -15.63 -37.71 -32.06
C SER A 49 -16.32 -37.41 -33.40
N SER A 50 -15.72 -36.54 -34.22
CA SER A 50 -16.24 -36.14 -35.54
C SER A 50 -15.60 -36.92 -36.70
N ALA A 51 -14.85 -37.98 -36.42
CA ALA A 51 -14.16 -38.78 -37.43
C ALA A 51 -14.87 -40.12 -37.75
N VAL A 52 -14.68 -40.60 -38.98
CA VAL A 52 -15.29 -41.82 -39.51
C VAL A 52 -14.19 -42.70 -40.15
N GLY A 53 -14.17 -43.98 -39.78
CA GLY A 53 -13.17 -44.95 -40.25
C GLY A 53 -11.91 -45.02 -39.37
N ASN A 54 -11.11 -46.07 -39.58
CA ASN A 54 -9.97 -46.41 -38.72
C ASN A 54 -8.61 -46.24 -39.43
N GLY A 55 -7.55 -45.99 -38.66
CA GLY A 55 -6.17 -45.96 -39.10
C GLY A 55 -5.88 -44.94 -40.21
N ARG A 56 -5.24 -45.40 -41.29
CA ARG A 56 -4.79 -44.54 -42.42
C ARG A 56 -5.94 -43.96 -43.25
N ASN A 57 -7.13 -44.56 -43.17
CA ASN A 57 -8.31 -44.16 -43.96
C ASN A 57 -9.32 -43.33 -43.13
N LYS A 58 -8.90 -42.78 -41.98
CA LYS A 58 -9.74 -41.90 -41.15
C LYS A 58 -10.13 -40.64 -41.94
N ARG A 59 -11.44 -40.43 -42.14
CA ARG A 59 -12.03 -39.24 -42.78
C ARG A 59 -12.78 -38.44 -41.71
N PHE A 60 -12.90 -37.14 -41.89
CA PHE A 60 -13.53 -36.24 -40.93
C PHE A 60 -14.85 -35.72 -41.48
N LYS A 61 -15.91 -35.67 -40.66
CA LYS A 61 -17.17 -35.02 -41.04
C LYS A 61 -16.96 -33.51 -41.23
N GLN A 62 -17.90 -32.85 -41.89
CA GLN A 62 -17.92 -31.38 -42.00
C GLN A 62 -17.87 -30.66 -40.64
N GLN A 63 -18.38 -31.26 -39.56
CA GLN A 63 -18.25 -30.74 -38.19
C GLN A 63 -16.77 -30.63 -37.75
N ALA A 64 -15.96 -31.67 -37.96
CA ALA A 64 -14.52 -31.61 -37.66
C ALA A 64 -13.78 -30.62 -38.56
N PHE A 65 -14.24 -30.37 -39.79
CA PHE A 65 -13.65 -29.33 -40.65
C PHE A 65 -13.77 -27.95 -39.99
N HIS A 66 -14.93 -27.62 -39.42
CA HIS A 66 -15.13 -26.35 -38.71
C HIS A 66 -14.26 -26.24 -37.44
N LEU A 67 -14.08 -27.33 -36.70
CA LEU A 67 -13.13 -27.36 -35.58
C LEU A 67 -11.67 -27.10 -36.02
N PHE A 68 -11.28 -27.58 -37.22
CA PHE A 68 -9.96 -27.24 -37.78
C PHE A 68 -9.87 -25.79 -38.28
N GLU A 69 -10.96 -25.17 -38.75
CA GLU A 69 -11.01 -23.72 -39.05
C GLU A 69 -10.80 -22.90 -37.77
N LEU A 70 -11.51 -23.21 -36.69
CA LEU A 70 -11.36 -22.55 -35.39
C LEU A 70 -9.93 -22.66 -34.84
N ILE A 71 -9.32 -23.86 -34.90
CA ILE A 71 -7.90 -24.05 -34.52
C ILE A 71 -6.98 -23.19 -35.38
N ALA A 72 -7.23 -23.09 -36.69
CA ALA A 72 -6.40 -22.27 -37.58
C ALA A 72 -6.51 -20.77 -37.22
N GLU A 73 -7.73 -20.26 -37.03
CA GLU A 73 -7.97 -18.85 -36.65
C GLU A 73 -7.31 -18.49 -35.31
N MET A 74 -7.45 -19.34 -34.29
CA MET A 74 -6.82 -19.11 -32.99
C MET A 74 -5.30 -19.26 -33.03
N LYS A 75 -4.75 -20.14 -33.88
CA LYS A 75 -3.30 -20.22 -34.09
C LYS A 75 -2.74 -19.05 -34.90
N ASP A 76 -3.50 -18.49 -35.83
CA ASP A 76 -3.14 -17.25 -36.52
C ASP A 76 -3.18 -16.03 -35.57
N ARG A 77 -4.08 -16.02 -34.58
CA ARG A 77 -4.09 -15.06 -33.45
C ARG A 77 -2.96 -15.29 -32.41
N ASN A 78 -2.16 -16.35 -32.55
CA ASN A 78 -1.13 -16.76 -31.59
C ASN A 78 -1.68 -17.07 -30.18
N GLU A 79 -2.90 -17.62 -30.10
CA GLU A 79 -3.52 -17.99 -28.82
C GLU A 79 -2.78 -19.16 -28.13
N PRO A 80 -2.70 -19.13 -26.78
CA PRO A 80 -2.17 -20.23 -25.97
C PRO A 80 -2.98 -21.53 -26.18
N HIS A 81 -2.39 -22.68 -25.85
CA HIS A 81 -3.00 -23.98 -26.14
C HIS A 81 -4.31 -24.19 -25.36
N GLU A 82 -4.33 -23.68 -24.14
CA GLU A 82 -5.37 -23.78 -23.13
C GLU A 82 -6.67 -23.11 -23.58
N LEU A 83 -6.60 -21.85 -24.07
CA LEU A 83 -7.78 -21.15 -24.62
C LEU A 83 -8.35 -21.84 -25.87
N ILE A 84 -7.50 -22.51 -26.66
CA ILE A 84 -7.97 -23.29 -27.82
C ILE A 84 -8.68 -24.56 -27.36
N GLN A 85 -8.25 -25.20 -26.27
CA GLN A 85 -8.95 -26.33 -25.68
C GLN A 85 -10.31 -25.92 -25.11
N GLU A 86 -10.39 -24.78 -24.43
CA GLU A 86 -11.64 -24.20 -23.90
C GLU A 86 -12.64 -23.95 -25.03
N ALA A 87 -12.25 -23.19 -26.06
CA ALA A 87 -13.10 -22.90 -27.21
C ALA A 87 -13.52 -24.17 -27.99
N LEU A 88 -12.64 -25.19 -28.08
CA LEU A 88 -13.00 -26.48 -28.68
C LEU A 88 -14.01 -27.26 -27.81
N THR A 89 -13.91 -27.16 -26.48
CA THR A 89 -14.82 -27.86 -25.56
C THR A 89 -16.24 -27.30 -25.67
N GLU A 90 -16.40 -25.98 -25.62
CA GLU A 90 -17.70 -25.30 -25.79
C GLU A 90 -18.38 -25.65 -27.12
N ASN A 91 -17.60 -25.71 -28.20
CA ASN A 91 -18.11 -26.04 -29.54
C ASN A 91 -18.44 -27.55 -29.67
N VAL A 92 -17.72 -28.44 -29.00
CA VAL A 92 -18.02 -29.90 -29.01
C VAL A 92 -19.35 -30.20 -28.30
N ASP A 93 -19.64 -29.54 -27.18
CA ASP A 93 -20.92 -29.73 -26.46
C ASP A 93 -22.13 -29.25 -27.29
N SER A 94 -21.98 -28.16 -28.04
CA SER A 94 -23.00 -27.69 -29.00
C SER A 94 -23.26 -28.71 -30.12
N ILE A 95 -22.21 -29.41 -30.59
CA ILE A 95 -22.29 -30.38 -31.70
C ILE A 95 -22.99 -31.70 -31.29
N ILE A 96 -23.06 -32.04 -30.00
CA ILE A 96 -23.80 -33.22 -29.51
C ILE A 96 -25.32 -33.01 -29.61
N HIS A 97 -25.80 -31.76 -29.69
CA HIS A 97 -27.22 -31.40 -29.68
C HIS A 97 -27.96 -31.50 -31.02
N ASP A 98 -27.36 -32.13 -32.05
CA ASP A 98 -27.99 -32.40 -33.36
C ASP A 98 -28.08 -33.91 -33.66
N VAL A 99 -28.24 -34.72 -32.61
CA VAL A 99 -28.83 -36.07 -32.72
C VAL A 99 -30.34 -35.89 -32.68
N GLY A 100 -30.97 -35.85 -33.86
CA GLY A 100 -32.39 -35.57 -34.00
C GLY A 100 -33.30 -36.54 -33.25
N GLU A 101 -34.52 -36.08 -32.96
CA GLU A 101 -35.72 -36.79 -32.50
C GLU A 101 -35.59 -38.31 -32.26
N TYR A 102 -34.96 -38.70 -31.15
CA TYR A 102 -35.00 -40.07 -30.63
C TYR A 102 -35.33 -40.08 -29.14
N GLU A 103 -36.61 -40.36 -28.89
CA GLU A 103 -37.24 -40.92 -27.69
C GLU A 103 -36.64 -40.58 -26.32
N GLU A 104 -37.38 -39.75 -25.59
CA GLU A 104 -37.12 -39.31 -24.21
C GLU A 104 -37.07 -40.46 -23.19
N GLU A 105 -37.52 -41.65 -23.56
CA GLU A 105 -37.77 -42.81 -22.68
C GLU A 105 -36.56 -43.77 -22.53
N ASN A 106 -35.46 -43.59 -23.28
CA ASN A 106 -34.32 -44.52 -23.23
C ASN A 106 -32.93 -43.84 -23.15
N ARG A 107 -32.82 -42.73 -22.41
CA ARG A 107 -31.50 -42.16 -22.04
C ARG A 107 -30.81 -43.09 -21.02
N PRO A 108 -29.54 -43.48 -21.22
CA PRO A 108 -28.81 -44.27 -20.22
C PRO A 108 -28.80 -43.57 -18.86
N ALA A 109 -28.98 -44.32 -17.76
CA ALA A 109 -29.02 -43.75 -16.40
C ALA A 109 -27.82 -42.85 -16.07
N LEU A 110 -26.63 -43.20 -16.60
CA LEU A 110 -25.39 -42.44 -16.52
C LEU A 110 -25.52 -41.01 -17.08
N MET A 111 -26.30 -40.80 -18.15
CA MET A 111 -26.49 -39.47 -18.76
C MET A 111 -27.29 -38.54 -17.83
N ASN A 112 -28.30 -39.07 -17.14
CA ASN A 112 -29.06 -38.32 -16.14
C ASN A 112 -28.21 -38.03 -14.89
N GLU A 113 -27.34 -38.95 -14.49
CA GLU A 113 -26.39 -38.74 -13.38
C GLU A 113 -25.39 -37.62 -13.70
N ILE A 114 -24.83 -37.58 -14.91
CA ILE A 114 -23.94 -36.50 -15.38
C ILE A 114 -24.67 -35.15 -15.41
N LEU A 115 -25.89 -35.09 -15.97
CA LEU A 115 -26.68 -33.85 -16.04
C LEU A 115 -27.06 -33.33 -14.64
N ASN A 116 -27.41 -34.22 -13.70
CA ASN A 116 -27.68 -33.86 -12.31
C ASN A 116 -26.41 -33.37 -11.60
N GLY A 117 -25.25 -33.99 -11.87
CA GLY A 117 -23.95 -33.53 -11.39
C GLY A 117 -23.61 -32.13 -11.88
N TYR A 118 -23.78 -31.87 -13.18
CA TYR A 118 -23.55 -30.56 -13.78
C TYR A 118 -24.51 -29.48 -13.22
N ALA A 119 -25.79 -29.80 -13.06
CA ALA A 119 -26.75 -28.90 -12.43
C ALA A 119 -26.38 -28.56 -10.97
N SER A 120 -25.83 -29.53 -10.22
CA SER A 120 -25.30 -29.31 -8.87
C SER A 120 -24.09 -28.37 -8.88
N VAL A 121 -23.12 -28.59 -9.77
CA VAL A 121 -21.93 -27.72 -9.92
C VAL A 121 -22.35 -26.29 -10.30
N LEU A 122 -23.24 -26.11 -11.27
CA LEU A 122 -23.79 -24.79 -11.62
C LEU A 122 -24.54 -24.12 -10.46
N GLY A 123 -25.22 -24.90 -9.61
CA GLY A 123 -25.84 -24.41 -8.38
C GLY A 123 -24.80 -23.86 -7.40
N VAL A 124 -23.72 -24.60 -7.17
CA VAL A 124 -22.60 -24.19 -6.31
C VAL A 124 -21.87 -22.97 -6.88
N MET A 125 -21.61 -22.92 -8.19
CA MET A 125 -20.97 -21.76 -8.83
C MET A 125 -21.83 -20.50 -8.69
N LYS A 126 -23.15 -20.57 -8.94
CA LYS A 126 -24.06 -19.43 -8.70
C LYS A 126 -24.10 -18.97 -7.25
N GLU A 127 -23.96 -19.89 -6.29
CA GLU A 127 -23.85 -19.55 -4.87
C GLU A 127 -22.48 -18.91 -4.53
N GLN A 128 -21.42 -19.31 -5.21
CA GLN A 128 -20.09 -18.69 -5.10
C GLN A 128 -20.06 -17.29 -5.73
N ASP A 129 -20.60 -17.11 -6.93
CA ASP A 129 -20.71 -15.81 -7.61
C ASP A 129 -21.46 -14.82 -6.72
N LYS A 130 -22.61 -15.23 -6.16
CA LYS A 130 -23.36 -14.38 -5.22
C LYS A 130 -22.52 -14.03 -3.97
N LYS A 131 -21.75 -14.97 -3.42
CA LYS A 131 -20.86 -14.69 -2.28
C LYS A 131 -19.71 -13.74 -2.66
N LEU A 132 -19.23 -13.78 -3.90
CA LEU A 132 -18.22 -12.85 -4.41
C LEU A 132 -18.82 -11.45 -4.62
N ASP A 133 -20.07 -11.34 -5.08
CA ASP A 133 -20.80 -10.07 -5.15
C ASP A 133 -21.02 -9.49 -3.74
N ASP A 134 -21.56 -10.27 -2.80
CA ASP A 134 -21.77 -9.88 -1.40
C ASP A 134 -20.44 -9.44 -0.73
N GLN A 135 -19.33 -10.13 -1.00
CA GLN A 135 -17.99 -9.74 -0.53
C GLN A 135 -17.46 -8.47 -1.19
N SER A 136 -17.69 -8.30 -2.50
CA SER A 136 -17.26 -7.11 -3.25
C SER A 136 -18.00 -5.87 -2.77
N GLU A 137 -19.29 -5.97 -2.48
CA GLU A 137 -20.06 -4.89 -1.86
C GLU A 137 -19.54 -4.56 -0.45
N LEU A 138 -19.26 -5.58 0.37
CA LEU A 138 -18.67 -5.38 1.70
C LEU A 138 -17.30 -4.69 1.64
N ILE A 139 -16.43 -5.08 0.70
CA ILE A 139 -15.13 -4.43 0.49
C ILE A 139 -15.32 -2.96 0.08
N ARG A 140 -16.29 -2.66 -0.80
CA ARG A 140 -16.61 -1.28 -1.20
C ARG A 140 -17.07 -0.43 0.01
N GLN A 141 -17.98 -0.96 0.82
CA GLN A 141 -18.46 -0.30 2.04
C GLN A 141 -17.34 -0.13 3.09
N GLN A 142 -16.35 -1.03 3.13
CA GLN A 142 -15.16 -0.87 3.97
C GLN A 142 -14.21 0.21 3.43
N GLY A 143 -14.03 0.27 2.10
CA GLY A 143 -13.26 1.33 1.43
C GLY A 143 -13.81 2.73 1.73
N GLU A 144 -15.12 2.94 1.57
CA GLU A 144 -15.80 4.19 1.90
C GLU A 144 -15.57 4.60 3.38
N LYS A 145 -15.63 3.65 4.32
CA LYS A 145 -15.35 3.90 5.75
C LYS A 145 -13.89 4.21 6.04
N ILE A 146 -12.95 3.61 5.31
CA ILE A 146 -11.51 3.90 5.42
C ILE A 146 -11.22 5.31 4.90
N GLU A 147 -11.84 5.70 3.78
CA GLU A 147 -11.73 7.06 3.20
C GLU A 147 -12.29 8.12 4.17
N GLU A 148 -13.48 7.90 4.74
CA GLU A 148 -14.04 8.75 5.80
C GLU A 148 -13.11 8.88 7.03
N GLN A 149 -12.43 7.80 7.41
CA GLN A 149 -11.48 7.80 8.53
C GLN A 149 -10.20 8.55 8.17
N ALA A 150 -9.68 8.38 6.94
CA ALA A 150 -8.52 9.10 6.43
C ALA A 150 -8.77 10.62 6.43
N GLU A 151 -9.92 11.08 5.94
CA GLU A 151 -10.30 12.50 6.01
C GLU A 151 -10.33 13.04 7.46
N LYS A 152 -10.88 12.26 8.40
CA LYS A 152 -10.97 12.65 9.81
C LYS A 152 -9.57 12.74 10.43
N ILE A 153 -8.68 11.81 10.10
CA ILE A 153 -7.27 11.85 10.51
C ILE A 153 -6.55 13.06 9.92
N GLU A 154 -6.73 13.36 8.63
CA GLU A 154 -6.12 14.53 7.97
C GLU A 154 -6.57 15.85 8.63
N LYS A 155 -7.86 15.98 8.94
CA LYS A 155 -8.43 17.14 9.65
C LYS A 155 -7.85 17.27 11.06
N LEU A 156 -7.65 16.16 11.78
CA LEU A 156 -7.01 16.14 13.10
C LEU A 156 -5.51 16.50 13.03
N LEU A 157 -4.78 16.01 12.02
CA LEU A 157 -3.36 16.33 11.82
C LEU A 157 -3.17 17.83 11.52
N LYS A 158 -3.95 18.41 10.60
CA LYS A 158 -3.94 19.85 10.32
C LYS A 158 -4.27 20.69 11.55
N TYR A 159 -5.18 20.23 12.40
CA TYR A 159 -5.50 20.89 13.67
C TYR A 159 -4.33 20.80 14.67
N ALA A 160 -3.68 19.64 14.79
CA ALA A 160 -2.52 19.44 15.65
C ALA A 160 -1.34 20.33 15.22
N GLU A 161 -1.00 20.34 13.92
CA GLU A 161 0.02 21.21 13.33
C GLU A 161 -0.26 22.70 13.61
N THR A 162 -1.52 23.12 13.47
CA THR A 162 -1.94 24.51 13.80
C THR A 162 -1.77 24.84 15.28
N GLN A 163 -1.92 23.86 16.18
CA GLN A 163 -1.71 24.06 17.62
C GLN A 163 -0.23 24.07 17.99
N GLU A 164 0.58 23.20 17.38
CA GLU A 164 2.04 23.18 17.51
C GLU A 164 2.65 24.51 17.07
N GLN A 165 2.30 25.03 15.89
CA GLN A 165 2.73 26.35 15.41
C GLN A 165 2.37 27.50 16.37
N ARG A 166 1.23 27.41 17.08
CA ARG A 166 0.84 28.40 18.09
C ARG A 166 1.65 28.26 19.39
N GLN A 167 1.98 27.04 19.79
CA GLN A 167 2.85 26.80 20.94
C GLN A 167 4.27 27.27 20.66
N ASP A 168 4.83 26.95 19.49
CA ASP A 168 6.14 27.43 19.04
C ASP A 168 6.21 28.97 19.01
N GLU A 169 5.19 29.64 18.46
CA GLU A 169 5.17 31.11 18.44
C GLU A 169 5.01 31.70 19.85
N GLN A 170 4.22 31.09 20.72
CA GLN A 170 4.14 31.50 22.13
C GLN A 170 5.48 31.28 22.87
N GLN A 171 6.16 30.17 22.61
CA GLN A 171 7.47 29.85 23.18
C GLN A 171 8.50 30.87 22.71
N ARG A 172 8.62 31.12 21.40
CA ARG A 172 9.48 32.18 20.84
C ARG A 172 9.19 33.57 21.41
N GLN A 173 7.93 33.87 21.74
CA GLN A 173 7.57 35.14 22.39
C GLN A 173 7.93 35.18 23.88
N GLN A 174 8.01 34.03 24.57
CA GLN A 174 8.57 33.94 25.92
C GLN A 174 10.09 34.02 25.88
N ASP A 175 10.76 33.29 24.98
CA ASP A 175 12.21 33.29 24.82
C ASP A 175 12.73 34.70 24.52
N LYS A 176 12.10 35.44 23.59
CA LYS A 176 12.39 36.86 23.29
C LYS A 176 12.13 37.84 24.45
N LYS A 177 11.32 37.45 25.44
CA LYS A 177 11.14 38.25 26.68
C LYS A 177 12.22 37.92 27.69
N ILE A 178 12.60 36.64 27.79
CA ILE A 178 13.69 36.18 28.65
C ILE A 178 15.01 36.81 28.17
N GLU A 179 15.30 36.76 26.87
CA GLU A 179 16.44 37.42 26.21
C GLU A 179 16.56 38.90 26.65
N LYS A 180 15.49 39.69 26.47
CA LYS A 180 15.48 41.11 26.88
C LYS A 180 15.61 41.35 28.38
N LEU A 181 15.18 40.40 29.22
CA LEU A 181 15.35 40.49 30.67
C LEU A 181 16.79 40.15 31.09
N LEU A 182 17.46 39.26 30.36
CA LEU A 182 18.88 38.97 30.52
C LEU A 182 19.72 40.16 30.06
N ASP A 183 19.45 40.73 28.87
CA ASP A 183 20.13 41.94 28.37
C ASP A 183 20.05 43.10 29.38
N TYR A 184 18.86 43.30 29.98
CA TYR A 184 18.64 44.35 30.98
C TYR A 184 19.37 44.05 32.30
N ALA A 185 19.40 42.79 32.74
CA ALA A 185 20.11 42.40 33.96
C ALA A 185 21.63 42.52 33.80
N GLU A 186 22.17 42.17 32.62
CA GLU A 186 23.59 42.34 32.29
C GLU A 186 23.97 43.83 32.29
N GLN A 187 23.17 44.70 31.68
CA GLN A 187 23.36 46.16 31.73
C GLN A 187 23.30 46.70 33.17
N GLU A 188 22.38 46.21 34.01
CA GLU A 188 22.29 46.63 35.42
C GLU A 188 23.50 46.17 36.25
N GLU A 189 24.06 44.98 35.97
CA GLU A 189 25.31 44.53 36.59
C GLU A 189 26.53 45.33 36.11
N GLU A 190 26.64 45.63 34.81
CA GLU A 190 27.71 46.50 34.28
C GLU A 190 27.67 47.92 34.90
N GLU A 191 26.49 48.53 35.00
CA GLU A 191 26.32 49.84 35.66
C GLU A 191 26.72 49.80 37.14
N ARG A 192 26.33 48.74 37.86
CA ARG A 192 26.71 48.56 39.28
C ARG A 192 28.22 48.33 39.45
N GLU A 193 28.86 47.56 38.56
CA GLU A 193 30.32 47.42 38.57
C GLU A 193 31.03 48.75 38.29
N GLN A 194 30.55 49.52 37.30
CA GLN A 194 31.13 50.81 36.97
C GLN A 194 31.01 51.79 38.17
N GLN A 195 29.83 51.88 38.80
CA GLN A 195 29.63 52.68 40.00
C GLN A 195 30.57 52.28 41.15
N ARG A 196 30.79 50.97 41.36
CA ARG A 196 31.75 50.48 42.37
C ARG A 196 33.18 50.91 42.06
N ARG A 197 33.63 50.77 40.81
CA ARG A 197 34.97 51.19 40.38
C ARG A 197 35.17 52.70 40.57
N ASP A 198 34.16 53.50 40.23
CA ASP A 198 34.20 54.96 40.39
C ASP A 198 34.20 55.36 41.88
N GLU A 199 33.46 54.67 42.75
CA GLU A 199 33.47 54.90 44.20
C GLU A 199 34.79 54.48 44.85
N GLU A 200 35.37 53.35 44.44
CA GLU A 200 36.69 52.87 44.88
C GLU A 200 37.80 53.85 44.48
N GLN A 201 37.80 54.35 43.23
CA GLN A 201 38.72 55.40 42.79
C GLN A 201 38.56 56.71 43.58
N ARG A 202 37.32 57.12 43.84
CA ARG A 202 37.04 58.34 44.62
C ARG A 202 37.50 58.22 46.08
N LYS A 203 37.35 57.04 46.70
CA LYS A 203 37.87 56.75 48.05
C LYS A 203 39.40 56.81 48.06
N ALA A 204 40.06 56.15 47.12
CA ALA A 204 41.52 56.18 47.00
C ALA A 204 42.06 57.61 46.78
N ALA A 205 41.41 58.41 45.92
CA ALA A 205 41.80 59.81 45.71
C ALA A 205 41.62 60.68 46.97
N ALA A 206 40.56 60.45 47.75
CA ALA A 206 40.33 61.15 49.01
C ALA A 206 41.34 60.73 50.09
N GLU A 207 41.72 59.45 50.15
CA GLU A 207 42.76 58.93 51.06
C GLU A 207 44.14 59.52 50.73
N VAL A 208 44.52 59.60 49.45
CA VAL A 208 45.74 60.27 49.01
C VAL A 208 45.73 61.75 49.42
N ALA A 209 44.66 62.49 49.13
CA ALA A 209 44.56 63.90 49.51
C ALA A 209 44.64 64.13 51.04
N ALA A 210 43.98 63.27 51.83
CA ALA A 210 44.07 63.31 53.29
C ALA A 210 45.48 62.95 53.80
N SER A 211 46.21 62.07 53.11
CA SER A 211 47.59 61.75 53.45
C SER A 211 48.55 62.92 53.14
N GLU A 212 48.33 63.66 52.06
CA GLU A 212 49.09 64.87 51.72
C GLU A 212 48.83 66.01 52.72
N GLU A 213 47.58 66.22 53.14
CA GLU A 213 47.20 67.25 54.12
C GLU A 213 47.75 66.94 55.53
N ASN A 214 47.78 65.66 55.92
CA ASN A 214 48.42 65.22 57.17
C ASN A 214 49.96 65.29 57.09
N ALA A 215 50.58 64.94 55.95
CA ALA A 215 52.03 65.04 55.76
C ALA A 215 52.52 66.49 55.81
N ALA A 216 51.73 67.45 55.31
CA ALA A 216 52.01 68.88 55.47
C ALA A 216 51.89 69.39 56.92
N SER A 217 51.25 68.61 57.80
CA SER A 217 50.95 68.99 59.19
C SER A 217 51.76 68.20 60.25
N THR A 218 52.65 67.29 59.84
CA THR A 218 53.39 66.38 60.75
C THR A 218 54.91 66.35 60.56
N GLU A 219 55.55 67.51 60.40
CA GLU A 219 56.90 67.69 60.95
C GLU A 219 56.81 67.89 62.48
N GLY A 220 56.67 66.78 63.22
CA GLY A 220 56.89 66.76 64.67
C GLY A 220 55.76 66.19 65.54
N ALA A 221 55.67 64.87 65.62
CA ALA A 221 55.28 64.17 66.85
C ALA A 221 55.91 62.77 66.86
N ASP A 222 56.51 62.39 67.98
CA ASP A 222 57.32 61.19 68.16
C ASP A 222 56.76 60.32 69.30
N ASN A 223 57.02 59.01 69.25
CA ASN A 223 56.82 57.97 70.27
C ASN A 223 55.43 57.34 70.53
N ASN A 224 55.51 56.03 70.83
CA ASN A 224 54.66 55.21 71.73
C ASN A 224 53.20 54.88 71.33
N ALA A 225 52.58 53.79 71.82
CA ALA A 225 53.07 52.50 72.36
C ALA A 225 51.85 51.56 72.62
N GLU A 226 52.14 50.26 72.81
CA GLU A 226 51.37 49.27 73.59
C GLU A 226 49.99 48.73 73.13
N ASP A 227 49.87 47.42 73.37
CA ASP A 227 48.72 46.53 73.66
C ASP A 227 47.27 47.08 73.60
N ASP A 228 46.36 46.25 73.06
CA ASP A 228 45.46 45.46 73.93
C ASP A 228 44.88 44.20 73.23
N LYS A 229 44.55 43.18 74.04
CA LYS A 229 43.75 42.01 73.66
C LYS A 229 42.36 42.12 74.29
N THR A 230 41.30 42.04 73.48
CA THR A 230 39.99 41.61 74.02
C THR A 230 39.34 40.54 73.15
N ALA A 231 38.85 39.50 73.82
CA ALA A 231 38.08 38.43 73.21
C ALA A 231 36.58 38.80 73.19
N GLY A 232 35.88 38.44 72.12
CA GLY A 232 34.43 38.61 71.98
C GLY A 232 33.81 37.38 71.34
N SER A 233 33.13 36.56 72.15
CA SER A 233 32.31 35.42 71.70
C SER A 233 30.95 35.91 71.20
N ASN A 234 30.42 35.27 70.15
CA ASN A 234 29.00 34.99 69.83
C ASN A 234 28.78 34.88 68.30
N ASP A 235 27.81 34.14 67.75
CA ASP A 235 26.98 33.01 68.22
C ASP A 235 26.37 32.34 66.96
N GLU A 236 25.45 31.40 67.11
CA GLU A 236 24.46 30.96 66.11
C GLU A 236 24.97 30.25 64.84
N ARG A 237 25.46 29.02 65.00
CA ARG A 237 25.32 28.00 63.94
C ARG A 237 23.91 27.41 63.95
N GLN A 238 23.01 28.02 63.18
CA GLN A 238 21.69 27.47 62.93
C GLN A 238 21.65 26.54 61.71
N GLN A 239 21.02 25.39 61.94
CA GLN A 239 20.20 24.60 61.00
C GLN A 239 20.85 23.68 59.94
N ARG A 240 20.35 22.44 60.03
CA ARG A 240 20.44 21.27 59.16
C ARG A 240 20.22 21.58 57.67
N PRO A 241 20.84 20.81 56.75
CA PRO A 241 20.27 20.61 55.42
C PRO A 241 19.10 19.62 55.51
N ASP A 242 17.90 20.03 55.11
CA ASP A 242 16.79 19.11 54.90
C ASP A 242 16.99 18.33 53.58
N GLU A 243 16.86 17.01 53.66
CA GLU A 243 16.81 16.14 52.48
C GLU A 243 15.54 16.44 51.68
N GLN A 244 15.68 17.16 50.56
CA GLN A 244 14.55 17.37 49.66
C GLN A 244 14.17 16.05 48.98
N GLN A 245 12.93 15.64 49.28
CA GLN A 245 12.28 14.48 48.70
C GLN A 245 12.27 14.59 47.17
N VAL A 246 12.82 13.57 46.50
CA VAL A 246 12.58 13.32 45.08
C VAL A 246 11.09 13.09 44.89
N GLN A 247 10.39 14.05 44.26
CA GLN A 247 9.02 13.81 43.82
C GLN A 247 9.06 12.76 42.70
N PRO A 248 8.25 11.68 42.77
CA PRO A 248 8.07 10.82 41.60
C PRO A 248 7.39 11.63 40.50
N GLU A 249 7.97 11.57 39.30
CA GLU A 249 7.45 12.28 38.13
C GLU A 249 5.98 11.91 37.89
N LYS A 250 5.15 12.94 37.64
CA LYS A 250 3.76 12.70 37.22
C LYS A 250 3.80 11.99 35.87
N PRO A 251 3.11 10.84 35.70
CA PRO A 251 3.10 10.15 34.42
C PRO A 251 2.58 11.09 33.33
N GLY A 252 3.41 11.29 32.29
CA GLY A 252 3.13 12.22 31.21
C GLY A 252 1.79 11.96 30.54
N PHE A 253 1.21 13.00 29.94
CA PHE A 253 -0.12 13.00 29.31
C PHE A 253 -0.36 11.78 28.38
N PHE A 254 0.68 11.35 27.65
CA PHE A 254 0.64 10.18 26.77
C PHE A 254 0.35 8.84 27.48
N ALA A 255 0.76 8.66 28.74
CA ALA A 255 0.50 7.43 29.49
C ALA A 255 -1.00 7.21 29.79
N ARG A 256 -1.80 8.28 29.81
CA ARG A 256 -3.26 8.18 29.99
C ARG A 256 -4.01 7.82 28.72
N LEU A 257 -3.42 7.97 27.53
CA LEU A 257 -4.11 7.71 26.26
C LEU A 257 -4.02 6.24 25.81
N PHE A 258 -2.98 5.51 26.22
CA PHE A 258 -2.70 4.16 25.71
C PHE A 258 -2.92 3.00 26.69
N GLY A 259 -3.36 3.27 27.92
CA GLY A 259 -3.92 2.22 28.80
C GLY A 259 -2.99 1.05 29.14
N ILE A 260 -1.67 1.25 29.07
CA ILE A 260 -0.68 0.23 29.41
C ILE A 260 -0.64 0.09 30.94
N LYS A 261 -0.91 -1.12 31.43
CA LYS A 261 -0.69 -1.55 32.81
C LYS A 261 0.66 -2.23 32.95
#